data_AF-A0AB37DL74-F1
#
_entry.id   AF-A0AB37DL74-F1
#
_cell.length_a   1.000
_cell.length_b   1.000
_cell.length_c   1.000
_cell.angle_alpha   90.00
_cell.angle_beta   90.00
_cell.angle_gamma   90.00
#
_symmetry.space_group_name_H-M   'P 1'
#
loop_
_entity.id
_entity.type
_entity.pdbx_description
1 polymer ?
#
loop_
_entity_poly.entity_id
_entity_poly.type
_entity_poly.pdbx_seq_one_letter_code
_entity_poly.pdbx_strand_id
1 'polypeptide(L)'
;MNIESKEVIFELESSLREFTAPEVELLLLHCYYANSEKQLTKSRAAEKKKEYDLYKKSFTQESILKVKNVYNSFHERFHDFYGVVYNYAHKSDDYKRLLMLI
;
A
#
# COMPACT_ATOMS: atom_id res chain seq x y z
N MET A 1 -7.12 25.23 10.09
CA MET A 1 -8.27 24.31 10.19
C MET A 1 -8.02 23.19 9.18
N ASN A 2 -7.33 22.11 9.58
CA ASN A 2 -7.00 20.99 8.68
C ASN A 2 -8.24 20.09 8.55
N ILE A 3 -9.12 20.44 7.61
CA ILE A 3 -10.28 19.61 7.24
C ILE A 3 -9.87 18.52 6.23
N GLU A 4 -8.64 18.54 5.73
CA GLU A 4 -8.13 17.65 4.67
C GLU A 4 -7.86 16.20 5.08
N SER A 5 -8.05 15.80 6.35
CA SER A 5 -7.63 14.46 6.79
C SER A 5 -8.77 13.45 6.89
N LYS A 6 -9.93 13.78 7.48
CA LYS A 6 -10.93 12.75 7.84
C LYS A 6 -11.69 12.18 6.64
N GLU A 7 -12.08 13.03 5.70
CA GLU A 7 -12.82 12.61 4.49
C GLU A 7 -11.92 11.78 3.57
N VAL A 8 -10.69 12.23 3.34
CA VAL A 8 -9.71 11.50 2.53
C VAL A 8 -9.32 10.16 3.16
N ILE A 9 -9.19 10.10 4.49
CA ILE A 9 -8.97 8.84 5.22
C ILE A 9 -10.17 7.91 5.03
N PHE A 10 -11.40 8.41 5.16
CA PHE A 10 -12.60 7.61 4.97
C PHE A 10 -12.74 7.07 3.53
N GLU A 11 -12.42 7.88 2.52
CA GLU A 11 -12.36 7.47 1.12
C GLU A 11 -11.31 6.37 0.88
N LEU A 12 -10.12 6.51 1.49
CA LEU A 12 -9.09 5.47 1.42
C LEU A 12 -9.59 4.19 2.09
N GLU A 13 -10.07 4.27 3.34
CA GLU A 13 -10.54 3.10 4.07
C GLU A 13 -11.67 2.38 3.32
N SER A 14 -12.56 3.14 2.67
CA SER A 14 -13.62 2.58 1.83
C SER A 14 -13.04 1.85 0.62
N SER A 15 -12.04 2.42 -0.04
CA SER A 15 -11.33 1.76 -1.16
C SER A 15 -10.61 0.49 -0.71
N LEU A 16 -9.98 0.50 0.48
CA LEU A 16 -9.27 -0.65 1.04
C LEU A 16 -10.18 -1.82 1.42
N ARG A 17 -11.47 -1.59 1.68
CA ARG A 17 -12.45 -2.67 1.94
C ARG A 17 -12.67 -3.59 0.74
N GLU A 18 -12.39 -3.09 -0.45
CA GLU A 18 -12.51 -3.89 -1.67
C GLU A 18 -11.28 -4.78 -1.89
N PHE A 19 -10.19 -4.57 -1.15
CA PHE A 19 -8.93 -5.29 -1.35
C PHE A 19 -8.95 -6.61 -0.56
N THR A 20 -8.44 -7.65 -1.20
CA THR A 20 -8.02 -8.87 -0.50
C THR A 20 -6.78 -8.60 0.34
N ALA A 21 -6.52 -9.40 1.37
CA ALA A 21 -5.32 -9.26 2.20
C ALA A 21 -3.99 -9.25 1.38
N PRO A 22 -3.80 -10.11 0.36
CA PRO A 22 -2.64 -10.02 -0.53
C PRO A 22 -2.56 -8.70 -1.31
N GLU A 23 -3.69 -8.15 -1.76
CA GLU A 23 -3.69 -6.87 -2.48
C GLU A 23 -3.34 -5.69 -1.55
N VAL A 24 -3.75 -5.74 -0.27
CA VAL A 24 -3.32 -4.78 0.75
C VAL A 24 -1.81 -4.86 0.98
N GLU A 25 -1.25 -6.07 1.05
CA GLU A 25 0.19 -6.27 1.14
C GLU A 25 0.94 -5.72 -0.08
N LEU A 26 0.41 -5.98 -1.28
CA LEU A 26 0.97 -5.45 -2.53
C LEU A 26 0.98 -3.91 -2.53
N LEU A 27 -0.08 -3.27 -2.01
CA LEU A 27 -0.14 -1.82 -1.84
C LEU A 27 0.88 -1.31 -0.82
N LEU A 28 1.06 -1.99 0.32
CA LEU A 28 2.07 -1.63 1.32
C LEU A 28 3.49 -1.69 0.75
N LEU A 29 3.82 -2.75 0.02
CA LEU A 29 5.10 -2.90 -0.66
C LEU A 29 5.30 -1.82 -1.72
N HIS A 30 4.25 -1.48 -2.47
CA HIS A 30 4.30 -0.40 -3.45
C HIS A 30 4.63 0.94 -2.80
N CYS A 31 3.99 1.26 -1.67
CA CYS A 31 4.28 2.48 -0.90
C CYS A 31 5.70 2.51 -0.40
N TYR A 32 6.17 1.39 0.16
CA TYR A 32 7.50 1.30 0.73
C TYR A 32 8.57 1.51 -0.34
N TYR A 33 8.42 0.87 -1.51
CA TYR A 33 9.29 1.08 -2.66
C TYR A 33 9.25 2.55 -3.15
N ALA A 34 8.06 3.12 -3.37
CA ALA A 34 7.93 4.48 -3.89
C ALA A 34 8.50 5.55 -2.94
N ASN A 35 8.40 5.33 -1.62
CA ASN A 35 9.05 6.19 -0.63
C ASN A 35 10.56 5.95 -0.56
N SER A 36 11.00 4.70 -0.72
CA SER A 36 12.42 4.33 -0.76
C SER A 36 13.16 5.00 -1.91
N GLU A 37 12.54 5.15 -3.09
CA GLU A 37 13.13 5.88 -4.22
C GLU A 37 13.40 7.35 -3.92
N LYS A 38 12.63 7.96 -3.01
CA LYS A 38 12.78 9.36 -2.61
C LYS A 38 13.80 9.58 -1.49
N GLN A 39 13.97 8.60 -0.60
CA GLN A 39 14.68 8.80 0.68
C GLN A 39 15.94 7.95 0.87
N LEU A 40 16.08 6.82 0.17
CA LEU A 40 17.19 5.88 0.41
C LEU A 40 18.31 6.00 -0.62
N THR A 41 19.47 5.41 -0.30
CA THR A 41 20.54 5.22 -1.27
C THR A 41 20.08 4.33 -2.42
N LYS A 42 20.65 4.53 -3.62
CA LYS A 42 20.28 3.79 -4.84
C LYS A 42 20.26 2.26 -4.64
N SER A 43 21.17 1.72 -3.81
CA SER A 43 21.24 0.27 -3.53
C SER A 43 20.01 -0.24 -2.76
N ARG A 44 19.61 0.46 -1.68
CA ARG A 44 18.47 0.04 -0.85
C ARG A 44 17.14 0.23 -1.57
N ALA A 45 17.01 1.30 -2.37
CA ALA A 45 15.84 1.48 -3.23
C ALA A 45 15.70 0.35 -4.26
N ALA A 46 16.81 -0.13 -4.83
CA ALA A 46 16.81 -1.24 -5.78
C ALA A 46 16.41 -2.58 -5.13
N GLU A 47 16.83 -2.85 -3.89
CA GLU A 47 16.39 -4.04 -3.14
C GLU A 47 14.87 -4.03 -2.92
N LYS A 48 14.31 -2.88 -2.55
CA LYS A 48 12.88 -2.73 -2.29
C LYS A 48 12.03 -2.77 -3.55
N LYS A 49 12.55 -2.24 -4.65
CA LYS A 49 11.97 -2.44 -5.97
C LYS A 49 11.93 -3.92 -6.34
N LYS A 50 13.02 -4.66 -6.11
CA LYS A 50 13.10 -6.09 -6.41
C LYS A 50 12.10 -6.91 -5.59
N GLU A 51 11.95 -6.60 -4.30
CA GLU A 51 10.95 -7.22 -3.41
C GLU A 51 9.53 -7.00 -3.94
N TYR A 52 9.18 -5.75 -4.26
CA TYR A 52 7.89 -5.40 -4.86
C TYR A 52 7.66 -6.12 -6.21
N ASP A 53 8.64 -6.09 -7.11
CA ASP A 53 8.54 -6.72 -8.43
C ASP A 53 8.40 -8.24 -8.36
N LEU A 54 9.01 -8.89 -7.36
CA LEU A 54 8.87 -10.33 -7.14
C LEU A 54 7.47 -10.66 -6.62
N TYR A 55 6.99 -9.95 -5.59
CA TYR A 55 5.67 -10.19 -5.01
C TYR A 55 4.54 -9.93 -6.01
N LYS A 56 4.67 -8.84 -6.77
CA LYS A 56 3.73 -8.43 -7.84
C LYS A 56 3.50 -9.50 -8.91
N LYS A 57 4.45 -10.41 -9.17
CA LYS A 57 4.30 -11.49 -10.18
C LYS A 57 3.19 -12.48 -9.85
N SER A 58 2.81 -12.61 -8.59
CA SER A 58 1.76 -13.52 -8.14
C SER A 58 0.34 -12.97 -8.35
N PHE A 59 0.20 -11.76 -8.90
CA PHE A 59 -1.07 -11.06 -9.04
C PHE A 59 -1.50 -10.92 -10.50
N THR A 60 -2.81 -10.86 -10.72
CA THR A 60 -3.39 -10.54 -12.02
C THR A 60 -3.12 -9.08 -12.39
N GLN A 61 -3.19 -8.75 -13.69
CA GLN A 61 -3.08 -7.35 -14.11
C GLN A 61 -4.16 -6.45 -13.50
N GLU A 62 -5.35 -6.99 -13.27
CA GLU A 62 -6.46 -6.28 -12.63
C GLU A 62 -6.11 -5.86 -11.20
N SER A 63 -5.63 -6.78 -10.36
CA SER A 63 -5.20 -6.47 -8.99
C SER A 63 -4.05 -5.46 -8.97
N ILE A 64 -3.09 -5.58 -9.89
CA ILE A 64 -1.98 -4.63 -10.02
C ILE A 64 -2.49 -3.23 -10.39
N LEU A 65 -3.43 -3.15 -11.33
CA LEU A 65 -4.01 -1.87 -11.76
C LEU A 65 -4.80 -1.23 -10.62
N LYS A 66 -5.58 -2.03 -9.89
CA LYS A 66 -6.34 -1.59 -8.71
C LYS A 66 -5.43 -0.97 -7.64
N VAL A 67 -4.34 -1.66 -7.27
CA VAL A 67 -3.33 -1.14 -6.33
C VAL A 67 -2.74 0.18 -6.80
N LYS A 68 -2.33 0.26 -8.07
CA LYS A 68 -1.75 1.48 -8.65
C LYS A 68 -2.73 2.65 -8.69
N ASN A 69 -3.99 2.37 -9.03
CA ASN A 69 -5.03 3.39 -9.09
C ASN A 69 -5.26 3.99 -7.70
N VAL A 70 -5.42 3.15 -6.66
CA VAL A 70 -5.56 3.64 -5.29
C VAL A 70 -4.33 4.44 -4.86
N TYR A 71 -3.11 3.93 -5.09
CA TYR A 71 -1.91 4.69 -4.76
C TYR A 71 -1.89 6.07 -5.44
N ASN A 72 -2.09 6.13 -6.76
CA ASN A 72 -2.08 7.39 -7.52
C ASN A 72 -3.19 8.35 -7.09
N SER A 73 -4.39 7.84 -6.77
CA SER A 73 -5.54 8.64 -6.35
C SER A 73 -5.38 9.28 -4.98
N PHE A 74 -4.39 8.88 -4.17
CA PHE A 74 -4.34 9.22 -2.76
C PHE A 74 -2.96 9.67 -2.24
N HIS A 75 -1.85 9.15 -2.77
CA HIS A 75 -0.51 9.37 -2.18
C HIS A 75 -0.04 10.83 -2.18
N GLU A 76 -0.56 11.68 -3.08
CA GLU A 76 -0.26 13.13 -3.10
C GLU A 76 -1.30 13.96 -2.33
N ARG A 77 -2.50 13.40 -2.10
CA ARG A 77 -3.59 14.09 -1.40
C ARG A 77 -3.44 14.08 0.11
N PHE A 78 -2.66 13.14 0.65
CA PHE A 78 -2.36 13.12 2.08
C PHE A 78 -1.05 12.43 2.41
N HIS A 79 -0.28 13.07 3.28
CA HIS A 79 1.08 12.67 3.64
C HIS A 79 1.12 11.33 4.40
N ASP A 80 0.10 11.01 5.19
CA ASP A 80 0.04 9.81 6.03
C ASP A 80 -0.57 8.58 5.32
N PHE A 81 -0.52 8.53 3.98
CA PHE A 81 -1.01 7.40 3.17
C PHE A 81 -0.55 6.06 3.70
N TYR A 82 0.76 5.93 3.88
CA TYR A 82 1.35 4.71 4.36
C TYR A 82 0.84 4.32 5.75
N GLY A 83 0.73 5.28 6.68
CA GLY A 83 0.26 5.04 8.04
C GLY A 83 -1.17 4.52 8.09
N VAL A 84 -2.05 5.06 7.24
CA VAL A 84 -3.45 4.61 7.16
C VAL A 84 -3.56 3.20 6.57
N VAL A 85 -2.87 2.93 5.45
CA VAL A 85 -2.87 1.57 4.85
C VAL A 85 -2.27 0.55 5.82
N TYR A 86 -1.17 0.91 6.51
CA TYR A 86 -0.53 0.07 7.51
C TYR A 86 -1.48 -0.24 8.67
N ASN A 87 -2.13 0.78 9.22
CA ASN A 87 -3.11 0.62 10.30
C ASN A 87 -4.31 -0.23 9.86
N TYR A 88 -4.81 -0.04 8.64
CA TYR A 88 -5.89 -0.85 8.08
C TYR A 88 -5.48 -2.33 8.01
N ALA A 89 -4.30 -2.61 7.45
CA ALA A 89 -3.77 -3.96 7.35
C ALA A 89 -3.64 -4.61 8.74
N HIS A 90 -3.09 -3.92 9.73
CA HIS A 90 -2.91 -4.47 11.08
C HIS A 90 -4.19 -4.57 11.90
N LYS A 91 -5.28 -3.92 11.48
CA LYS A 91 -6.62 -4.11 12.05
C LYS A 91 -7.38 -5.25 11.38
N SER A 92 -7.07 -5.57 10.12
CA SER A 92 -7.68 -6.67 9.38
C SER A 92 -7.19 -8.03 9.88
N ASP A 93 -8.11 -8.89 10.34
CA ASP A 93 -7.77 -10.24 10.81
C ASP A 93 -7.28 -11.15 9.68
N ASP A 94 -7.71 -10.90 8.44
CA ASP A 94 -7.25 -11.65 7.26
C ASP A 94 -5.79 -11.33 6.93
N TYR A 95 -5.37 -10.07 7.11
CA TYR A 95 -3.96 -9.70 6.93
C TYR A 95 -3.08 -10.25 8.07
N LYS A 96 -3.55 -10.24 9.31
CA LYS A 96 -2.83 -10.91 10.43
C LYS A 96 -2.62 -12.40 10.16
N ARG A 97 -3.65 -13.09 9.64
CA ARG A 97 -3.56 -14.50 9.23
C ARG A 97 -2.56 -14.71 8.11
N LEU A 98 -2.52 -13.80 7.14
CA LEU A 98 -1.57 -13.83 6.04
C LEU A 98 -0.11 -13.72 6.54
N LEU A 99 0.15 -12.82 7.50
CA LEU A 99 1.48 -12.68 8.14
C LEU A 99 1.89 -13.91 8.98
N MET A 100 0.93 -14.67 9.51
CA MET A 100 1.22 -15.89 10.29
C MET A 100 1.52 -17.13 9.41
N LEU A 101 1.31 -17.03 8.10
CA LEU A 101 1.53 -18.12 7.13
C LEU A 101 2.90 -18.04 6.42
N ILE A 102 3.72 -17.02 6.73
CA ILE A 102 5.08 -16.82 6.23
C ILE A 102 6.07 -17.14 7.35
#